data_AF-A0A139D4P5-F1
#
_entry.id   AF-A0A139D4P5-F1
#
_cell.length_a   1.000
_cell.length_b   1.000
_cell.length_c   1.000
_cell.angle_alpha   90.00
_cell.angle_beta   90.00
_cell.angle_gamma   90.00
#
_symmetry.space_group_name_H-M   'P 1'
#
loop_
_entity.id
_entity.type
_entity.pdbx_description
1 polymer ?
#
loop_
_entity_poly.entity_id
_entity_poly.type
_entity_poly.pdbx_seq_one_letter_code
_entity_poly.pdbx_strand_id
1 'polypeptide(L)' 'MNKVEPIRDKDKIEEIKNILRQQSYRNYILFVLGINTGLRISDMLKLKVEDVRNKSHIVIREQKTS' A
#
# COMPACT_ATOMS: atom_id res chain seq x y z
N MET A 1 -16.85 4.49 -20.37
CA MET A 1 -15.47 4.43 -19.83
C MET A 1 -15.50 5.07 -18.45
N ASN A 2 -15.31 4.30 -17.38
CA ASN A 2 -15.33 4.84 -16.03
C ASN A 2 -14.01 5.54 -15.76
N LYS A 3 -14.04 6.87 -15.70
CA LYS A 3 -12.89 7.69 -15.41
C LYS A 3 -12.67 7.70 -13.90
N VAL A 4 -11.49 7.27 -13.45
CA VAL A 4 -11.06 7.35 -12.06
C VAL A 4 -10.03 8.46 -11.93
N GLU A 5 -10.18 9.30 -10.92
CA GLU A 5 -9.23 10.37 -10.60
C GLU A 5 -8.47 10.03 -9.31
N PRO A 6 -7.17 10.33 -9.22
CA PRO A 6 -6.41 10.09 -8.01
C PRO A 6 -6.85 11.04 -6.89
N ILE A 7 -6.73 10.59 -5.64
CA ILE A 7 -6.93 11.43 -4.46
C ILE A 7 -5.71 12.35 -4.32
N ARG A 8 -5.90 13.65 -4.57
CA ARG A 8 -4.81 14.66 -4.50
C ARG A 8 -4.77 15.40 -3.16
N ASP A 9 -5.86 15.32 -2.41
CA ASP A 9 -6.03 16.00 -1.13
C ASP A 9 -5.38 15.19 0.00
N LYS A 10 -4.43 15.81 0.69
CA LYS A 10 -3.69 15.19 1.79
C LYS A 10 -4.55 14.99 3.02
N ASP A 11 -5.50 15.88 3.28
CA ASP A 11 -6.36 15.79 4.45
C ASP A 11 -7.30 14.58 4.33
N LYS A 12 -7.80 14.31 3.12
CA LYS A 12 -8.55 13.08 2.81
C LYS A 12 -7.71 11.81 3.01
N ILE A 13 -6.44 11.84 2.65
CA ILE A 13 -5.54 10.70 2.87
C ILE A 13 -5.36 10.44 4.37
N GLU A 14 -5.20 11.49 5.18
CA GLU A 14 -5.10 11.36 6.64
C GLU A 14 -6.41 10.90 7.28
N GLU A 15 -7.56 11.36 6.79
CA GLU A 15 -8.87 10.89 7.24
C GLU A 15 -9.02 9.38 7.00
N ILE A 16 -8.71 8.90 5.79
CA ILE A 16 -8.75 7.47 5.45
C ILE A 16 -7.79 6.67 6.36
N LYS A 17 -6.57 7.18 6.57
CA LYS A 17 -5.60 6.56 7.48
C LYS A 17 -6.18 6.41 8.89
N ASN A 18 -6.80 7.45 9.43
CA ASN A 18 -7.39 7.44 10.77
C ASN A 18 -8.54 6.44 10.90
N ILE A 19 -9.47 6.43 9.93
CA ILE A 19 -10.58 5.47 9.89
C ILE A 19 -10.04 4.04 9.85
N LEU A 20 -9.09 3.75 8.97
CA LEU A 20 -8.51 2.42 8.84
C LEU A 20 -7.76 1.99 10.10
N ARG A 21 -7.06 2.92 10.76
CA ARG A 21 -6.32 2.63 12.00
C ARG A 21 -7.26 2.23 13.14
N GLN A 22 -8.44 2.84 13.22
CA GLN A 22 -9.46 2.50 14.22
C GLN A 22 -10.13 1.15 13.94
N GLN A 23 -10.32 0.80 12.67
CA GLN A 23 -11.01 -0.43 12.28
C GLN A 23 -10.09 -1.66 12.22
N SER A 24 -8.92 -1.52 11.59
CA SER A 24 -7.97 -2.61 11.39
C SER A 24 -6.58 -2.08 11.08
N TYR A 25 -5.65 -2.27 12.02
CA TYR A 25 -4.25 -1.88 11.84
C TYR A 25 -3.60 -2.53 10.61
N ARG A 26 -4.00 -3.76 10.26
CA ARG A 26 -3.58 -4.43 9.02
C ARG A 26 -3.98 -3.63 7.78
N ASN A 27 -5.23 -3.18 7.71
CA ASN A 27 -5.73 -2.42 6.55
C ASN A 27 -5.06 -1.05 6.46
N TYR A 28 -4.83 -0.40 7.61
CA TYR A 28 -4.05 0.84 7.67
C TYR A 28 -2.65 0.65 7.07
N ILE A 29 -1.92 -0.39 7.48
CA ILE A 29 -0.58 -0.68 6.92
C ILE A 29 -0.66 -0.96 5.42
N LEU A 30 -1.62 -1.77 4.96
CA LEU A 30 -1.77 -2.05 3.52
C LEU A 30 -2.04 -0.78 2.71
N PHE A 31 -2.86 0.13 3.23
CA PHE A 31 -3.12 1.41 2.59
C PHE A 31 -1.87 2.29 2.53
N VAL A 32 -1.17 2.45 3.65
CA VAL A 32 0.07 3.24 3.73
C VAL A 32 1.14 2.66 2.81
N LEU A 33 1.33 1.34 2.81
CA LEU A 33 2.28 0.68 1.92
C LEU A 33 1.93 0.92 0.46
N GLY A 34 0.65 0.72 0.09
CA GLY A 34 0.18 0.88 -1.28
C GLY A 34 0.39 2.27 -1.85
N ILE A 35 0.00 3.32 -1.10
CA ILE A 35 0.12 4.70 -1.60
C ILE A 35 1.56 5.21 -1.66
N ASN A 36 2.47 4.67 -0.84
CA ASN A 36 3.87 5.13 -0.82
C ASN A 36 4.78 4.34 -1.77
N THR A 37 4.43 3.10 -2.11
CA THR A 37 5.28 2.23 -2.93
C THR A 37 4.74 2.03 -4.35
N GLY A 38 3.44 2.25 -4.57
CA GLY A 38 2.80 1.99 -5.87
C GLY A 38 2.69 0.50 -6.21
N LEU A 39 3.00 -0.40 -5.28
CA LEU A 39 2.92 -1.84 -5.49
C LEU A 39 1.47 -2.28 -5.71
N ARG A 40 1.28 -3.24 -6.61
CA ARG A 40 -0.03 -3.87 -6.80
C ARG A 40 -0.42 -4.65 -5.54
N ILE A 41 -1.71 -4.66 -5.22
CA ILE A 41 -2.22 -5.36 -4.03
C ILE A 41 -1.80 -6.84 -3.97
N SER A 42 -1.76 -7.53 -5.12
CA SER A 42 -1.33 -8.92 -5.21
C SER A 42 0.14 -9.15 -4.80
N ASP A 43 1.00 -8.17 -5.06
CA ASP A 43 2.41 -8.23 -4.72
C ASP A 43 2.63 -7.85 -3.26
N MET A 44 1.90 -6.84 -2.77
CA MET A 44 1.89 -6.47 -1.34
C MET A 44 1.44 -7.62 -0.42
N LEU A 45 0.49 -8.45 -0.86
CA LEU A 45 0.02 -9.59 -0.06
C LEU A 45 1.05 -10.73 0.05
N LYS A 46 2.08 -10.76 -0.80
CA LYS A 46 3.14 -11.79 -0.81
C LYS A 46 4.38 -11.39 -0.02
N LEU A 47 4.45 -10.12 0.39
CA LEU A 47 5.56 -9.56 1.15
C LEU A 47 5.65 -10.23 2.53
N LYS A 48 6.83 -10.73 2.88
CA LYS A 48 7.11 -11.35 4.17
C LYS A 48 8.04 -10.49 5.01
N VAL A 49 8.08 -10.79 6.31
CA VAL A 49 8.99 -10.10 7.26
C VAL A 49 10.46 -10.26 6.85
N GLU A 50 10.84 -11.43 6.32
CA GLU A 50 12.20 -11.70 5.81
C GLU A 50 12.59 -10.82 4.61
N ASP A 51 11.61 -10.26 3.90
CA ASP A 51 11.84 -9.39 2.74
C ASP A 51 12.16 -7.95 3.14
N VAL A 52 11.81 -7.55 4.37
CA VAL A 52 11.93 -6.15 4.84
C VAL A 52 12.86 -6.00 6.04
N ARG A 53 12.91 -7.00 6.93
CA ARG A 53 13.66 -6.89 8.18
C ARG A 53 15.14 -6.82 7.89
N ASN A 54 15.82 -5.81 8.45
CA ASN A 54 17.25 -5.55 8.27
C ASN A 54 17.67 -5.31 6.81
N LYS A 55 16.75 -4.91 5.93
CA LYS A 55 17.05 -4.51 4.55
C LYS A 55 16.78 -3.03 4.36
N SER A 56 17.65 -2.36 3.60
CA SER A 56 17.44 -0.97 3.19
C SER A 56 16.52 -0.84 1.97
N HIS A 57 16.41 -1.90 1.18
CA HIS A 57 15.63 -1.94 -0.05
C HIS A 57 14.87 -3.26 -0.15
N ILE A 58 13.66 -3.20 -0.70
CA ILE A 58 12.84 -4.38 -0.98
C ILE A 58 13.00 -4.72 -2.46
N VAL A 59 13.38 -5.96 -2.75
CA VAL A 59 13.45 -6.47 -4.13
C VAL A 59 12.23 -7.33 -4.37
N ILE A 60 11.33 -6.89 -5.24
CA ILE A 60 10.11 -7.61 -5.60
C ILE A 60 10.19 -7.96 -7.08
N ARG A 61 10.00 -9.24 -7.39
CA ARG A 61 9.78 -9.67 -8.76
C ARG A 61 8.28 -9.62 -9.02
N GLU A 62 7.83 -8.59 -9.73
CA GLU A 62 6.42 -8.44 -10.09
C GLU A 62 5.94 -9.68 -10.87
N GLN A 63 4.78 -10.23 -10.49
CA GLN A 63 4.26 -11.43 -11.15
C GLN A 63 3.47 -11.13 -12.42
N LYS A 64 2.97 -9.90 -12.56
CA LYS A 64 2.23 -9.45 -13.74
C LYS A 64 2.92 -8.20 -14.27
N THR A 65 3.90 -8.40 -15.13
CA THR A 65 4.24 -7.38 -16.12
C THR A 65 3.07 -7.33 -17.10
N SER A 66 2.61 -6.13 -17.43
CA SER A 66 1.57 -5.93 -18.45
C SER A 66 1.78 -6.77 -19.71
#